data_AF-H1Q4H0-F1
#
_entry.id   AF-H1Q4H0-F1
#
_cell.length_a   1.000
_cell.length_b   1.000
_cell.length_c   1.000
_cell.angle_alpha   90.00
_cell.angle_beta   90.00
_cell.angle_gamma   90.00
#
_symmetry.space_group_name_H-M   'P 1'
#
loop_
_entity.id
_entity.type
_entity.pdbx_description
1 polymer ?
#
loop_
_entity_poly.entity_id
_entity_poly.type
_entity_poly.pdbx_seq_one_letter_code
_entity_poly.pdbx_strand_id
1 'polypeptide(L)'
;MKQTLTILLLLAALLVSGNTSAQTYSVVSEGLTLQFTVSGTEATITGTPNKVPNPRQSSCYDLTNGGVVNIPATVTVGSNTYTVTKIGDAAFGSCGISSLTLPSTLKEIGKSAFDANTSDIAFDNLVIPASVQKIGDTAFGNQRIKHLSFEAGSQLSSLGAKAFGTYRPASESWISTWTQSSQYNIEYYDLSNTQLKAASFQLNGSLPGQQFFMYLRLQGQILIYLPATFDVYPCGNLNNGGGSVDQTADETNIVRANGYCDNLLISDDMSFRAPHAFTAKKVTCNRTFSNTSGKAVSTLYLPYPTDLPTGMQAYEFIFKGLDEDGNKAFCFAPVPLGTRLEAYKPYLVRITDGASHTLPTMQNVQVPATPDVSTTAQISADGDWAFNGTTEFIGNTEAYAKKAYYLNGNKWWAVQNGVANDYIAPYRCFISSPTGATPAKSFFMVLDDDNSATDVRHLENDTEADIKSGRYPFYSIDGKLMGTDYDALECGQMYIVNGKKFYKF
;
A
#
# COMPACT_ATOMS: atom_id res chain seq x y z
N MET A 1 -19.65 11.78 25.71
CA MET A 1 -20.52 10.66 25.32
C MET A 1 -21.72 11.22 24.57
N LYS A 2 -21.72 11.18 23.23
CA LYS A 2 -22.89 11.55 22.42
C LYS A 2 -23.55 10.25 21.99
N GLN A 3 -24.65 9.88 22.63
CA GLN A 3 -25.56 8.84 22.15
C GLN A 3 -26.32 9.42 20.95
N THR A 4 -26.05 8.91 19.77
CA THR A 4 -26.76 9.29 18.55
C THR A 4 -28.10 8.54 18.53
N LEU A 5 -29.19 9.29 18.62
CA LEU A 5 -30.56 8.81 18.62
C LEU A 5 -30.97 8.46 17.18
N THR A 6 -31.20 7.18 16.88
CA THR A 6 -31.66 6.72 15.56
C THR A 6 -33.16 7.04 15.39
N ILE A 7 -33.49 8.00 14.53
CA ILE A 7 -34.87 8.40 14.24
C ILE A 7 -35.47 7.48 13.16
N LEU A 8 -36.63 6.91 13.47
CA LEU A 8 -37.39 5.96 12.66
C LEU A 8 -38.35 6.73 11.72
N LEU A 9 -38.37 6.41 10.42
CA LEU A 9 -39.37 6.91 9.47
C LEU A 9 -40.10 5.70 8.85
N LEU A 10 -41.35 5.51 9.27
CA LEU A 10 -42.28 4.49 8.75
C LEU A 10 -42.97 5.03 7.49
N LEU A 11 -42.78 4.37 6.35
CA LEU A 11 -43.68 4.51 5.20
C LEU A 11 -44.47 3.20 5.05
N ALA A 12 -45.72 3.20 5.53
CA ALA A 12 -46.65 2.10 5.31
C ALA A 12 -47.35 2.29 3.96
N ALA A 13 -47.09 1.41 2.98
CA ALA A 13 -47.88 1.35 1.76
C ALA A 13 -49.22 0.66 2.03
N LEU A 14 -50.33 1.34 1.70
CA LEU A 14 -51.69 0.83 1.83
C LEU A 14 -51.93 -0.43 0.98
N LEU A 15 -52.77 -1.31 1.54
CA LEU A 15 -53.34 -2.51 0.93
C LEU A 15 -53.92 -2.24 -0.48
N VAL A 16 -53.35 -2.90 -1.48
CA VAL A 16 -54.05 -3.27 -2.71
C VAL A 16 -53.91 -4.78 -2.88
N SER A 17 -55.05 -5.45 -2.88
CA SER A 17 -55.20 -6.89 -3.06
C SER A 17 -54.70 -7.32 -4.45
N GLY A 18 -53.74 -8.23 -4.48
CA GLY A 18 -53.29 -8.93 -5.69
C GLY A 18 -51.77 -8.87 -5.84
N ASN A 19 -51.12 -10.03 -5.69
CA ASN A 19 -49.67 -10.29 -5.60
C ASN A 19 -49.14 -10.18 -4.16
N THR A 20 -48.91 -11.33 -3.51
CA THR A 20 -48.17 -11.43 -2.25
C THR A 20 -46.70 -11.15 -2.49
N SER A 21 -46.37 -9.90 -2.80
CA SER A 21 -45.00 -9.39 -2.70
C SER A 21 -44.65 -9.32 -1.22
N ALA A 22 -43.49 -9.84 -0.83
CA ALA A 22 -43.03 -9.77 0.56
C ALA A 22 -43.04 -8.32 1.04
N GLN A 23 -43.65 -8.07 2.21
CA GLN A 23 -43.71 -6.74 2.79
C GLN A 23 -42.29 -6.23 3.05
N THR A 24 -41.98 -5.05 2.50
CA THR A 24 -40.67 -4.39 2.65
C THR A 24 -40.77 -3.34 3.75
N TYR A 25 -39.77 -3.33 4.63
CA TYR A 25 -39.60 -2.37 5.73
C TYR A 25 -38.29 -1.59 5.53
N SER A 26 -38.10 -0.55 6.33
CA SER A 26 -36.90 0.30 6.25
C SER A 26 -36.31 0.60 7.63
N VAL A 27 -35.00 0.73 7.70
CA VAL A 27 -34.24 1.20 8.88
C VAL A 27 -33.18 2.19 8.43
N VAL A 28 -32.84 3.19 9.24
CA VAL A 28 -31.74 4.12 8.94
C VAL A 28 -30.48 3.69 9.69
N SER A 29 -29.37 3.56 8.97
CA SER A 29 -28.05 3.25 9.50
C SER A 29 -27.01 4.15 8.83
N GLU A 30 -26.21 4.90 9.59
CA GLU A 30 -25.21 5.86 9.07
C GLU A 30 -25.76 6.82 8.01
N GLY A 31 -26.98 7.34 8.22
CA GLY A 31 -27.66 8.24 7.27
C GLY A 31 -28.16 7.58 5.98
N LEU A 32 -28.06 6.25 5.88
CA LEU A 32 -28.55 5.46 4.76
C LEU A 32 -29.83 4.70 5.16
N THR A 33 -30.90 4.86 4.37
CA THR A 33 -32.11 4.03 4.54
C THR A 33 -31.84 2.66 3.94
N LEU A 34 -31.86 1.61 4.75
CA LEU A 34 -31.77 0.22 4.33
C LEU A 34 -33.16 -0.37 4.24
N GLN A 35 -33.48 -0.99 3.11
CA GLN A 35 -34.70 -1.78 2.93
C GLN A 35 -34.46 -3.23 3.36
N PHE A 36 -35.46 -3.84 3.97
CA PHE A 36 -35.39 -5.23 4.40
C PHE A 36 -36.75 -5.93 4.37
N THR A 37 -36.71 -7.26 4.34
CA THR A 37 -37.87 -8.14 4.52
C THR A 37 -37.66 -9.01 5.75
N VAL A 38 -38.73 -9.52 6.34
CA VAL A 38 -38.67 -10.41 7.52
C VAL A 38 -39.29 -11.77 7.21
N SER A 39 -38.72 -12.82 7.81
CA SER A 39 -39.25 -14.18 7.77
C SER A 39 -38.94 -14.86 9.10
N GLY A 40 -39.99 -15.28 9.82
CA GLY A 40 -39.83 -15.78 11.19
C GLY A 40 -39.21 -14.71 12.10
N THR A 41 -38.08 -15.04 12.73
CA THR A 41 -37.31 -14.11 13.60
C THR A 41 -36.13 -13.47 12.89
N GLU A 42 -36.00 -13.68 11.58
CA GLU A 42 -34.86 -13.24 10.78
C GLU A 42 -35.24 -12.14 9.80
N ALA A 43 -34.27 -11.31 9.45
CA ALA A 43 -34.38 -10.24 8.48
C ALA A 43 -33.35 -10.39 7.36
N THR A 44 -33.77 -10.05 6.14
CA THR A 44 -32.92 -9.96 4.95
C THR A 44 -32.85 -8.52 4.48
N ILE A 45 -31.65 -7.93 4.44
CA ILE A 45 -31.42 -6.62 3.83
C ILE A 45 -31.55 -6.77 2.31
N THR A 46 -32.44 -6.00 1.68
CA THR A 46 -32.73 -6.07 0.25
C THR A 46 -32.18 -4.89 -0.54
N GLY A 47 -31.59 -3.89 0.13
CA GLY A 47 -30.86 -2.81 -0.52
C GLY A 47 -31.13 -1.44 0.06
N THR A 48 -31.00 -0.42 -0.77
CA THR A 48 -31.24 0.98 -0.38
C THR A 48 -31.83 1.81 -1.53
N PRO A 49 -32.81 2.70 -1.26
CA PRO A 49 -33.24 3.72 -2.21
C PRO A 49 -32.34 4.95 -2.21
N ASN A 50 -31.44 5.10 -1.23
CA ASN A 50 -30.58 6.28 -1.03
C ASN A 50 -29.38 6.25 -1.99
N LYS A 51 -29.65 6.34 -3.28
CA LYS A 51 -28.62 6.29 -4.32
C LYS A 51 -28.98 7.20 -5.50
N VAL A 52 -27.97 7.81 -6.10
CA VAL A 52 -28.12 8.68 -7.29
C VAL A 52 -27.28 8.12 -8.43
N PRO A 53 -27.69 8.30 -9.71
CA PRO A 53 -26.85 7.88 -10.84
C PRO A 53 -25.45 8.48 -10.74
N ASN A 54 -24.42 7.64 -10.87
CA ASN A 54 -23.04 8.09 -10.84
C ASN A 54 -22.75 8.89 -12.13
N PRO A 55 -22.34 10.17 -12.03
CA PRO A 55 -22.14 11.02 -13.20
C PRO A 55 -20.93 10.61 -14.06
N ARG A 56 -20.03 9.79 -13.52
CA ARG A 56 -18.83 9.30 -14.21
C ARG A 56 -19.11 8.03 -15.02
N GLN A 57 -20.15 7.26 -14.67
CA GLN A 57 -20.41 5.92 -15.23
C GLN A 57 -21.91 5.60 -15.30
N SER A 58 -22.44 5.44 -16.52
CA SER A 58 -23.88 5.34 -16.83
C SER A 58 -24.61 4.07 -16.35
N SER A 59 -24.02 3.25 -15.49
CA SER A 59 -24.65 2.03 -14.90
C SER A 59 -24.29 1.81 -13.42
N CYS A 60 -23.72 2.83 -12.77
CA CYS A 60 -23.33 2.84 -11.38
C CYS A 60 -24.18 3.86 -10.60
N TYR A 61 -24.26 3.69 -9.29
CA TYR A 61 -24.92 4.62 -8.38
C TYR A 61 -24.00 5.06 -7.27
N ASP A 62 -24.00 6.33 -6.92
CA ASP A 62 -23.35 6.83 -5.71
C ASP A 62 -24.35 6.82 -4.55
N LEU A 63 -23.95 6.28 -3.41
CA LEU A 63 -24.77 6.34 -2.21
C LEU A 63 -24.79 7.77 -1.66
N THR A 64 -25.97 8.25 -1.27
CA THR A 64 -26.15 9.67 -0.88
C THR A 64 -25.41 10.05 0.41
N ASN A 65 -24.95 9.08 1.19
CA ASN A 65 -24.20 9.28 2.42
C ASN A 65 -22.67 9.15 2.24
N GLY A 66 -22.18 9.17 0.99
CA GLY A 66 -20.74 9.07 0.72
C GLY A 66 -20.20 7.63 0.67
N GLY A 67 -21.07 6.63 0.51
CA GLY A 67 -20.67 5.24 0.29
C GLY A 67 -20.50 4.40 1.56
N VAL A 68 -20.91 4.90 2.74
CA VAL A 68 -20.77 4.16 4.00
C VAL A 68 -21.95 3.20 4.18
N VAL A 69 -21.69 1.90 4.23
CA VAL A 69 -22.73 0.88 4.46
C VAL A 69 -22.45 0.16 5.78
N ASN A 70 -23.29 0.42 6.78
CA ASN A 70 -23.24 -0.29 8.06
C ASN A 70 -24.48 -1.16 8.21
N ILE A 71 -24.32 -2.48 8.08
CA ILE A 71 -25.42 -3.42 8.17
C ILE A 71 -25.71 -3.70 9.66
N PRO A 72 -26.91 -3.37 10.18
CA PRO A 72 -27.21 -3.56 11.59
C PRO A 72 -27.38 -5.05 11.91
N ALA A 73 -27.01 -5.47 13.12
CA ALA A 73 -27.21 -6.85 13.58
C ALA A 73 -28.71 -7.21 13.78
N THR A 74 -29.54 -6.21 14.04
CA THR A 74 -30.97 -6.37 14.28
C THR A 74 -31.77 -5.22 13.67
N VAL A 75 -33.01 -5.49 13.28
CA VAL A 75 -33.99 -4.49 12.83
C VAL A 75 -35.32 -4.70 13.54
N THR A 76 -36.15 -3.66 13.63
CA THR A 76 -37.40 -3.70 14.39
C THR A 76 -38.59 -3.38 13.48
N VAL A 77 -39.68 -4.14 13.63
CA VAL A 77 -40.99 -3.84 13.03
C VAL A 77 -42.03 -3.84 14.14
N GLY A 78 -42.61 -2.68 14.44
CA GLY A 78 -43.49 -2.52 15.60
C GLY A 78 -42.72 -2.78 16.90
N SER A 79 -43.20 -3.73 17.71
CA SER A 79 -42.53 -4.19 18.94
C SER A 79 -41.56 -5.36 18.72
N ASN A 80 -41.51 -5.92 17.51
CA ASN A 80 -40.77 -7.15 17.25
C ASN A 80 -39.38 -6.83 16.71
N THR A 81 -38.36 -7.49 17.25
CA THR A 81 -36.98 -7.38 16.81
C THR A 81 -36.59 -8.63 16.02
N TYR A 82 -35.96 -8.43 14.87
CA TYR A 82 -35.53 -9.47 13.94
C TYR A 82 -34.02 -9.42 13.82
N THR A 83 -33.38 -10.59 13.79
CA THR A 83 -31.94 -10.71 13.61
C THR A 83 -31.61 -10.62 12.13
N VAL A 84 -30.68 -9.75 11.74
CA VAL A 84 -30.25 -9.66 10.33
C VAL A 84 -29.30 -10.81 10.05
N THR A 85 -29.75 -11.76 9.24
CA THR A 85 -29.01 -12.98 8.91
C THR A 85 -28.62 -13.05 7.45
N LYS A 86 -29.18 -12.20 6.59
CA LYS A 86 -28.93 -12.26 5.15
C LYS A 86 -28.85 -10.87 4.51
N ILE A 87 -27.97 -10.77 3.51
CA ILE A 87 -28.00 -9.70 2.51
C ILE A 87 -28.48 -10.34 1.21
N GLY A 88 -29.55 -9.79 0.65
CA GLY A 88 -30.21 -10.30 -0.53
C GLY A 88 -29.37 -10.13 -1.79
N ASP A 89 -29.78 -10.84 -2.84
CA ASP A 89 -29.15 -10.75 -4.15
C ASP A 89 -29.23 -9.31 -4.67
N ALA A 90 -28.11 -8.80 -5.21
CA ALA A 90 -27.96 -7.46 -5.76
C ALA A 90 -28.41 -6.30 -4.82
N ALA A 91 -28.49 -6.52 -3.50
CA ALA A 91 -28.99 -5.54 -2.54
C ALA A 91 -28.31 -4.16 -2.69
N PHE A 92 -26.99 -4.18 -2.84
CA PHE A 92 -26.16 -3.00 -3.11
C PHE A 92 -25.38 -3.16 -4.42
N GLY A 93 -25.92 -3.95 -5.36
CA GLY A 93 -25.35 -4.10 -6.69
C GLY A 93 -25.26 -2.74 -7.39
N SER A 94 -24.12 -2.48 -8.01
CA SER A 94 -23.76 -1.25 -8.71
C SER A 94 -23.71 -0.01 -7.83
N CYS A 95 -23.68 -0.13 -6.50
CA CYS A 95 -23.51 0.98 -5.58
C CYS A 95 -22.02 1.25 -5.31
N GLY A 96 -21.59 2.51 -5.42
CA GLY A 96 -20.28 2.98 -5.01
C GLY A 96 -20.19 3.00 -3.49
N ILE A 97 -19.66 1.91 -2.92
CA ILE A 97 -19.46 1.73 -1.48
C ILE A 97 -18.00 2.01 -1.15
N SER A 98 -17.76 2.86 -0.16
CA SER A 98 -16.44 3.26 0.35
C SER A 98 -16.06 2.57 1.65
N SER A 99 -17.04 2.11 2.42
CA SER A 99 -16.81 1.32 3.62
C SER A 99 -17.98 0.41 3.89
N LEU A 100 -17.69 -0.77 4.42
CA LEU A 100 -18.68 -1.80 4.69
C LEU A 100 -18.42 -2.40 6.06
N THR A 101 -19.43 -2.37 6.92
CA THR A 101 -19.44 -3.10 8.20
C THR A 101 -20.50 -4.18 8.16
N LEU A 102 -20.07 -5.43 8.41
CA LEU A 102 -20.92 -6.61 8.43
C LEU A 102 -21.11 -7.09 9.89
N PRO A 103 -22.34 -7.41 10.33
CA PRO A 103 -22.58 -7.86 11.70
C PRO A 103 -22.25 -9.34 11.87
N SER A 104 -21.88 -9.73 13.09
CA SER A 104 -21.61 -11.13 13.48
C SER A 104 -22.85 -12.05 13.48
N THR A 105 -24.03 -11.51 13.17
CA THR A 105 -25.27 -12.27 12.99
C THR A 105 -25.46 -12.76 11.55
N LEU A 106 -24.65 -12.27 10.61
CA LEU A 106 -24.81 -12.51 9.19
C LEU A 106 -24.43 -13.95 8.81
N LYS A 107 -25.33 -14.66 8.13
CA LYS A 107 -25.16 -16.05 7.69
C LYS A 107 -24.95 -16.16 6.17
N GLU A 108 -25.62 -15.32 5.37
CA GLU A 108 -25.57 -15.40 3.91
C GLU A 108 -25.38 -14.02 3.26
N ILE A 109 -24.49 -13.96 2.27
CA ILE A 109 -24.32 -12.83 1.37
C ILE A 109 -24.76 -13.27 -0.03
N GLY A 110 -25.79 -12.63 -0.54
CA GLY A 110 -26.43 -12.98 -1.81
C GLY A 110 -25.54 -12.80 -3.03
N LYS A 111 -26.02 -13.34 -4.16
CA LYS A 111 -25.39 -13.17 -5.46
C LYS A 111 -25.33 -11.68 -5.83
N SER A 112 -24.17 -11.22 -6.26
CA SER A 112 -23.93 -9.82 -6.62
C SER A 112 -24.34 -8.80 -5.55
N ALA A 113 -24.44 -9.19 -4.27
CA ALA A 113 -24.97 -8.35 -3.19
C ALA A 113 -24.26 -6.98 -3.09
N PHE A 114 -22.97 -6.96 -3.35
CA PHE A 114 -22.09 -5.80 -3.38
C PHE A 114 -21.27 -5.78 -4.69
N ASP A 115 -21.79 -6.33 -5.78
CA ASP A 115 -21.08 -6.29 -7.07
C ASP A 115 -20.93 -4.83 -7.52
N ALA A 116 -19.71 -4.36 -7.71
CA ALA A 116 -19.50 -3.09 -8.38
C ALA A 116 -19.61 -3.29 -9.89
N ASN A 117 -20.00 -2.27 -10.64
CA ASN A 117 -19.82 -2.34 -12.09
C ASN A 117 -18.40 -1.90 -12.45
N THR A 118 -17.93 -0.74 -11.95
CA THR A 118 -16.58 -0.24 -12.25
C THR A 118 -16.11 0.94 -11.36
N SER A 119 -16.42 0.96 -10.06
CA SER A 119 -16.03 2.10 -9.20
C SER A 119 -14.53 2.11 -8.89
N ASP A 120 -13.92 3.29 -8.85
CA ASP A 120 -12.52 3.51 -8.43
C ASP A 120 -12.31 3.32 -6.91
N ILE A 121 -13.34 2.82 -6.22
CA ILE A 121 -13.37 2.71 -4.78
C ILE A 121 -12.76 1.37 -4.39
N ALA A 122 -11.75 1.43 -3.51
CA ALA A 122 -11.11 0.27 -2.93
C ALA A 122 -11.50 0.14 -1.46
N PHE A 123 -11.74 -1.09 -1.01
CA PHE A 123 -11.79 -1.41 0.41
C PHE A 123 -10.38 -1.68 0.89
N ASP A 124 -9.90 -0.89 1.86
CA ASP A 124 -8.61 -1.18 2.48
C ASP A 124 -8.64 -2.53 3.18
N ASN A 125 -9.71 -2.82 3.91
CA ASN A 125 -9.90 -4.07 4.63
C ASN A 125 -11.35 -4.54 4.54
N LEU A 126 -11.56 -5.80 4.18
CA LEU A 126 -12.82 -6.50 4.35
C LEU A 126 -12.59 -7.73 5.23
N VAL A 127 -13.26 -7.75 6.38
CA VAL A 127 -13.28 -8.90 7.29
C VAL A 127 -14.65 -9.54 7.19
N ILE A 128 -14.69 -10.81 6.78
CA ILE A 128 -15.92 -11.60 6.72
C ILE A 128 -16.21 -12.20 8.11
N PRO A 129 -17.38 -11.94 8.72
CA PRO A 129 -17.71 -12.47 10.03
C PRO A 129 -17.71 -14.00 10.10
N ALA A 130 -17.37 -14.56 11.27
CA ALA A 130 -17.23 -16.00 11.45
C ALA A 130 -18.55 -16.75 11.19
N SER A 131 -19.70 -16.11 11.41
CA SER A 131 -21.04 -16.67 11.20
C SER A 131 -21.42 -16.85 9.74
N VAL A 132 -20.70 -16.23 8.79
CA VAL A 132 -21.05 -16.31 7.37
C VAL A 132 -20.78 -17.71 6.86
N GLN A 133 -21.84 -18.37 6.40
CA GLN A 133 -21.83 -19.74 5.89
C GLN A 133 -21.77 -19.79 4.37
N LYS A 134 -22.34 -18.78 3.70
CA LYS A 134 -22.45 -18.73 2.25
C LYS A 134 -22.22 -17.32 1.69
N ILE A 135 -21.39 -17.26 0.66
CA ILE A 135 -21.17 -16.06 -0.16
C ILE A 135 -21.53 -16.43 -1.60
N GLY A 136 -22.44 -15.67 -2.22
CA GLY A 136 -22.93 -15.94 -3.57
C GLY A 136 -21.95 -15.57 -4.67
N ASP A 137 -22.30 -15.96 -5.91
CA ASP A 137 -21.53 -15.61 -7.10
C ASP A 137 -21.38 -14.09 -7.21
N THR A 138 -20.17 -13.63 -7.52
CA THR A 138 -19.88 -12.21 -7.73
C THR A 138 -20.32 -11.32 -6.55
N ALA A 139 -20.51 -11.86 -5.34
CA ALA A 139 -21.06 -11.12 -4.20
C ALA A 139 -20.32 -9.81 -3.90
N PHE A 140 -19.00 -9.81 -4.01
CA PHE A 140 -18.10 -8.65 -3.97
C PHE A 140 -17.31 -8.54 -5.28
N GLY A 141 -17.92 -8.95 -6.40
CA GLY A 141 -17.29 -8.78 -7.70
C GLY A 141 -17.02 -7.32 -7.98
N ASN A 142 -15.92 -7.05 -8.68
CA ASN A 142 -15.41 -5.72 -8.99
C ASN A 142 -15.13 -4.82 -7.77
N GLN A 143 -15.28 -5.32 -6.54
CA GLN A 143 -14.86 -4.61 -5.36
C GLN A 143 -13.35 -4.79 -5.22
N ARG A 144 -12.62 -3.68 -5.24
CA ARG A 144 -11.17 -3.71 -5.10
C ARG A 144 -10.83 -3.84 -3.63
N ILE A 145 -10.78 -5.07 -3.14
CA ILE A 145 -10.47 -5.36 -1.74
C ILE A 145 -8.95 -5.48 -1.64
N LYS A 146 -8.30 -4.52 -1.00
CA LYS A 146 -6.84 -4.52 -0.78
C LYS A 146 -6.44 -5.67 0.13
N HIS A 147 -7.18 -5.83 1.24
CA HIS A 147 -7.01 -6.90 2.22
C HIS A 147 -8.33 -7.63 2.48
N LEU A 148 -8.35 -8.93 2.24
CA LEU A 148 -9.49 -9.79 2.58
C LEU A 148 -9.07 -10.76 3.69
N SER A 149 -9.89 -10.90 4.73
CA SER A 149 -9.74 -11.94 5.73
C SER A 149 -11.08 -12.47 6.24
N PHE A 150 -11.03 -13.61 6.92
CA PHE A 150 -12.17 -14.22 7.59
C PHE A 150 -11.90 -14.28 9.08
N GLU A 151 -12.89 -13.97 9.92
CA GLU A 151 -12.73 -14.10 11.37
C GLU A 151 -12.40 -15.55 11.78
N ALA A 152 -11.69 -15.68 12.90
CA ALA A 152 -11.36 -16.98 13.47
C ALA A 152 -12.64 -17.81 13.75
N GLY A 153 -12.59 -19.10 13.43
CA GLY A 153 -13.77 -19.98 13.54
C GLY A 153 -14.80 -19.80 12.43
N SER A 154 -14.39 -19.31 11.27
CA SER A 154 -15.27 -19.14 10.10
C SER A 154 -16.08 -20.40 9.78
N GLN A 155 -17.39 -20.22 9.59
CA GLN A 155 -18.35 -21.25 9.22
C GLN A 155 -18.55 -21.34 7.70
N LEU A 156 -17.72 -20.65 6.90
CA LEU A 156 -17.88 -20.58 5.45
C LEU A 156 -17.77 -21.98 4.84
N SER A 157 -18.86 -22.43 4.23
CA SER A 157 -18.98 -23.74 3.58
C SER A 157 -19.20 -23.63 2.08
N SER A 158 -19.67 -22.48 1.60
CA SER A 158 -19.94 -22.20 0.19
C SER A 158 -19.42 -20.82 -0.19
N LEU A 159 -18.54 -20.77 -1.18
CA LEU A 159 -18.07 -19.55 -1.82
C LEU A 159 -18.47 -19.62 -3.29
N GLY A 160 -19.16 -18.60 -3.80
CA GLY A 160 -19.59 -18.53 -5.20
C GLY A 160 -18.48 -18.11 -6.15
N ALA A 161 -18.69 -18.38 -7.44
CA ALA A 161 -17.72 -18.04 -8.47
C ALA A 161 -17.54 -16.51 -8.51
N LYS A 162 -16.29 -16.07 -8.57
CA LYS A 162 -15.90 -14.65 -8.67
C LYS A 162 -16.37 -13.80 -7.49
N ALA A 163 -16.68 -14.43 -6.36
CA ALA A 163 -17.21 -13.76 -5.18
C ALA A 163 -16.36 -12.56 -4.75
N PHE A 164 -15.04 -12.60 -4.96
CA PHE A 164 -14.10 -11.51 -4.68
C PHE A 164 -13.28 -11.14 -5.92
N GLY A 165 -13.84 -11.40 -7.11
CA GLY A 165 -13.14 -11.21 -8.37
C GLY A 165 -13.04 -9.76 -8.72
N THR A 166 -11.82 -9.32 -9.01
CA THR A 166 -11.57 -7.92 -9.32
C THR A 166 -11.55 -7.74 -10.82
N TYR A 167 -12.29 -6.73 -11.29
CA TYR A 167 -12.11 -6.24 -12.64
C TYR A 167 -11.70 -4.77 -12.59
N ARG A 168 -11.07 -4.35 -13.70
CA ARG A 168 -10.52 -3.03 -13.98
C ARG A 168 -11.44 -1.88 -13.51
N PRO A 169 -10.91 -0.83 -12.83
CA PRO A 169 -11.66 0.42 -12.62
C PRO A 169 -11.94 1.12 -13.95
N ALA A 170 -13.13 1.71 -14.14
CA ALA A 170 -13.45 2.30 -15.45
C ALA A 170 -12.75 3.62 -15.76
N SER A 171 -12.19 4.31 -14.76
CA SER A 171 -11.47 5.58 -14.97
C SER A 171 -10.12 5.40 -15.70
N GLU A 172 -9.57 4.19 -15.69
CA GLU A 172 -8.20 3.92 -16.10
C GLU A 172 -8.17 2.77 -17.11
N SER A 173 -7.29 2.80 -18.11
CA SER A 173 -7.07 1.71 -19.08
C SER A 173 -6.47 0.44 -18.44
N TRP A 174 -6.62 -0.75 -19.04
CA TRP A 174 -6.01 -1.99 -18.52
C TRP A 174 -4.52 -1.83 -18.20
N ILE A 175 -3.78 -1.13 -19.07
CA ILE A 175 -2.35 -0.89 -18.85
C ILE A 175 -2.07 0.12 -17.73
N SER A 176 -3.00 1.06 -17.45
CA SER A 176 -2.84 2.07 -16.40
C SER A 176 -3.33 1.64 -15.02
N THR A 177 -4.28 0.70 -14.94
CA THR A 177 -4.79 0.14 -13.67
C THR A 177 -3.84 -0.80 -12.95
N TRP A 178 -2.89 -1.33 -13.71
CA TRP A 178 -1.77 -2.14 -13.29
C TRP A 178 -0.45 -1.40 -13.51
N THR A 179 -0.50 -0.06 -13.54
CA THR A 179 0.74 0.72 -13.51
C THR A 179 1.46 0.50 -12.20
N GLN A 180 2.77 0.55 -12.33
CA GLN A 180 3.74 0.44 -11.26
C GLN A 180 3.39 1.42 -10.14
N SER A 181 3.12 0.90 -8.94
CA SER A 181 2.85 1.68 -7.73
C SER A 181 1.51 2.42 -7.71
N SER A 182 0.42 1.77 -8.09
CA SER A 182 -0.92 2.37 -7.94
C SER A 182 -1.49 2.16 -6.54
N GLN A 183 -2.29 3.12 -6.07
CA GLN A 183 -3.10 3.03 -4.84
C GLN A 183 -4.12 1.88 -4.86
N TYR A 184 -4.16 1.10 -5.94
CA TYR A 184 -5.21 0.16 -6.22
C TYR A 184 -4.73 -1.30 -6.29
N ASN A 185 -3.53 -1.59 -5.79
CA ASN A 185 -3.02 -2.95 -5.71
C ASN A 185 -3.82 -3.80 -4.70
N ILE A 186 -4.04 -5.08 -5.00
CA ILE A 186 -4.54 -6.06 -4.04
C ILE A 186 -3.32 -6.71 -3.40
N GLU A 187 -3.23 -6.66 -2.08
CA GLU A 187 -2.02 -7.11 -1.41
C GLU A 187 -2.17 -8.54 -0.89
N TYR A 188 -3.24 -8.85 -0.16
CA TYR A 188 -3.46 -10.21 0.32
C TYR A 188 -4.91 -10.62 0.49
N TYR A 189 -5.17 -11.90 0.20
CA TYR A 189 -6.39 -12.61 0.56
C TYR A 189 -6.06 -13.75 1.53
N ASP A 190 -6.56 -13.65 2.75
CA ASP A 190 -6.35 -14.61 3.82
C ASP A 190 -7.57 -15.52 3.99
N LEU A 191 -7.48 -16.74 3.45
CA LEU A 191 -8.51 -17.78 3.56
C LEU A 191 -8.19 -18.79 4.68
N SER A 192 -7.12 -18.58 5.45
CA SER A 192 -6.57 -19.57 6.40
C SER A 192 -7.55 -19.96 7.51
N ASN A 193 -8.44 -19.04 7.91
CA ASN A 193 -9.48 -19.28 8.92
C ASN A 193 -10.70 -20.04 8.40
N THR A 194 -10.79 -20.33 7.10
CA THR A 194 -11.92 -21.06 6.50
C THR A 194 -11.69 -22.57 6.49
N GLN A 195 -12.74 -23.34 6.17
CA GLN A 195 -12.68 -24.79 5.95
C GLN A 195 -12.84 -25.16 4.47
N LEU A 196 -12.55 -24.21 3.58
CA LEU A 196 -12.67 -24.41 2.13
C LEU A 196 -11.65 -25.44 1.65
N LYS A 197 -12.05 -26.24 0.66
CA LYS A 197 -11.22 -27.29 0.05
C LYS A 197 -10.96 -26.93 -1.40
N ALA A 198 -10.04 -27.62 -2.07
CA ALA A 198 -9.83 -27.46 -3.51
C ALA A 198 -11.14 -27.62 -4.33
N ALA A 199 -12.05 -28.49 -3.88
CA ALA A 199 -13.36 -28.70 -4.49
C ALA A 199 -14.31 -27.49 -4.37
N SER A 200 -14.08 -26.59 -3.41
CA SER A 200 -14.84 -25.35 -3.25
C SER A 200 -14.59 -24.36 -4.39
N PHE A 201 -13.58 -24.59 -5.24
CA PHE A 201 -13.16 -23.68 -6.32
C PHE A 201 -13.25 -24.35 -7.71
N GLN A 202 -14.28 -25.17 -7.93
CA GLN A 202 -14.49 -25.88 -9.19
C GLN A 202 -15.43 -25.10 -10.13
N LEU A 203 -15.01 -24.94 -11.39
CA LEU A 203 -15.88 -24.48 -12.48
C LEU A 203 -16.20 -25.66 -13.40
N ASN A 204 -17.46 -25.83 -13.79
CA ASN A 204 -17.94 -26.64 -14.93
C ASN A 204 -17.09 -27.89 -15.27
N GLY A 205 -17.04 -28.87 -14.36
CA GLY A 205 -16.39 -30.18 -14.63
C GLY A 205 -14.85 -30.19 -14.58
N SER A 206 -14.20 -29.09 -14.17
CA SER A 206 -12.75 -29.08 -13.89
C SER A 206 -12.39 -29.92 -12.65
N LEU A 207 -11.17 -30.45 -12.60
CA LEU A 207 -10.68 -31.13 -11.40
C LEU A 207 -10.52 -30.11 -10.25
N PRO A 208 -10.70 -30.53 -8.98
CA PRO A 208 -10.53 -29.67 -7.82
C PRO A 208 -9.20 -28.89 -7.86
N GLY A 209 -9.25 -27.57 -7.59
CA GLY A 209 -8.06 -26.72 -7.50
C GLY A 209 -7.42 -26.30 -8.84
N GLN A 210 -7.84 -26.86 -9.98
CA GLN A 210 -7.23 -26.57 -11.30
C GLN A 210 -7.53 -25.20 -11.88
N GLN A 211 -8.50 -24.49 -11.30
CA GLN A 211 -8.97 -23.22 -11.82
C GLN A 211 -9.16 -22.22 -10.67
N PHE A 212 -8.39 -22.34 -9.60
CA PHE A 212 -8.53 -21.52 -8.38
C PHE A 212 -8.52 -20.01 -8.69
N PHE A 213 -7.50 -19.54 -9.41
CA PHE A 213 -7.39 -18.13 -9.79
C PHE A 213 -8.48 -17.70 -10.77
N MET A 214 -8.90 -18.60 -11.67
CA MET A 214 -9.97 -18.33 -12.62
C MET A 214 -11.35 -18.30 -11.94
N TYR A 215 -11.55 -19.13 -10.91
CA TYR A 215 -12.74 -19.19 -10.08
C TYR A 215 -12.91 -17.87 -9.36
N LEU A 216 -11.84 -17.38 -8.72
CA LEU A 216 -11.86 -16.10 -8.04
C LEU A 216 -11.75 -14.91 -9.00
N ARG A 217 -11.29 -15.09 -10.25
CA ARG A 217 -10.94 -13.99 -11.19
C ARG A 217 -9.97 -13.00 -10.57
N LEU A 218 -8.93 -13.52 -9.90
CA LEU A 218 -7.84 -12.71 -9.38
C LEU A 218 -6.82 -12.42 -10.47
N GLN A 219 -6.25 -11.23 -10.44
CA GLN A 219 -5.20 -10.76 -11.34
C GLN A 219 -4.13 -10.04 -10.51
N GLY A 220 -2.90 -10.00 -11.01
CA GLY A 220 -1.76 -9.39 -10.31
C GLY A 220 -1.02 -10.33 -9.36
N GLN A 221 -0.02 -9.79 -8.66
CA GLN A 221 0.78 -10.54 -7.68
C GLN A 221 0.21 -10.33 -6.26
N ILE A 222 -0.72 -11.22 -5.90
CA ILE A 222 -1.43 -11.21 -4.62
C ILE A 222 -0.84 -12.29 -3.71
N LEU A 223 -0.66 -11.97 -2.43
CA LEU A 223 -0.33 -12.96 -1.41
C LEU A 223 -1.59 -13.69 -0.94
N ILE A 224 -1.62 -15.02 -1.06
CA ILE A 224 -2.79 -15.83 -0.67
C ILE A 224 -2.41 -16.80 0.44
N TYR A 225 -3.13 -16.75 1.56
CA TYR A 225 -3.04 -17.76 2.62
C TYR A 225 -4.13 -18.80 2.40
N LEU A 226 -3.72 -20.05 2.23
CA LEU A 226 -4.66 -21.15 1.99
C LEU A 226 -5.21 -21.73 3.31
N PRO A 227 -6.46 -22.24 3.29
CA PRO A 227 -7.02 -23.02 4.38
C PRO A 227 -6.20 -24.28 4.66
N ALA A 228 -6.18 -24.76 5.92
CA ALA A 228 -5.55 -26.04 6.28
C ALA A 228 -6.16 -27.25 5.57
N THR A 229 -7.42 -27.15 5.17
CA THR A 229 -8.15 -28.16 4.40
C THR A 229 -7.84 -28.15 2.91
N PHE A 230 -6.99 -27.24 2.43
CA PHE A 230 -6.60 -27.13 1.03
C PHE A 230 -5.32 -27.94 0.79
N ASP A 231 -5.48 -29.13 0.23
CA ASP A 231 -4.48 -30.19 0.11
C ASP A 231 -3.74 -30.23 -1.25
N VAL A 232 -4.17 -29.40 -2.20
CA VAL A 232 -3.60 -29.33 -3.56
C VAL A 232 -2.88 -27.99 -3.73
N TYR A 233 -1.81 -27.93 -4.52
CA TYR A 233 -1.25 -26.65 -4.95
C TYR A 233 -2.20 -26.01 -5.97
N PRO A 234 -2.71 -24.78 -5.76
CA PRO A 234 -3.57 -24.12 -6.74
C PRO A 234 -2.83 -24.01 -8.08
N CYS A 235 -3.40 -24.59 -9.13
CA CYS A 235 -2.90 -24.40 -10.50
C CYS A 235 -3.94 -23.64 -11.32
N GLY A 236 -3.49 -22.99 -12.40
CA GLY A 236 -4.35 -22.25 -13.32
C GLY A 236 -3.88 -20.81 -13.56
N ASN A 237 -3.63 -20.46 -14.82
CA ASN A 237 -3.00 -19.21 -15.23
C ASN A 237 -3.71 -17.94 -14.68
N LEU A 238 -2.96 -17.08 -13.98
CA LEU A 238 -3.40 -15.76 -13.48
C LEU A 238 -3.86 -14.81 -14.60
N ASN A 239 -3.36 -14.97 -15.82
CA ASN A 239 -3.43 -13.98 -16.90
C ASN A 239 -4.18 -14.43 -18.16
N ASN A 240 -4.56 -15.69 -18.29
CA ASN A 240 -5.32 -16.18 -19.45
C ASN A 240 -6.61 -16.86 -19.01
N GLY A 241 -7.74 -16.41 -19.55
CA GLY A 241 -9.07 -16.99 -19.31
C GLY A 241 -9.28 -18.40 -19.88
N GLY A 242 -8.22 -19.19 -20.04
CA GLY A 242 -8.24 -20.57 -20.53
C GLY A 242 -7.80 -21.57 -19.46
N GLY A 243 -8.35 -22.79 -19.52
CA GLY A 243 -8.10 -23.88 -18.57
C GLY A 243 -6.73 -24.55 -18.67
N SER A 244 -5.66 -23.79 -18.87
CA SER A 244 -4.29 -24.32 -18.76
C SER A 244 -4.01 -24.69 -17.31
N VAL A 245 -3.55 -25.92 -17.11
CA VAL A 245 -3.14 -26.50 -15.82
C VAL A 245 -1.64 -26.34 -15.55
N ASP A 246 -0.91 -25.71 -16.48
CA ASP A 246 0.57 -25.74 -16.53
C ASP A 246 1.24 -24.66 -15.68
N GLN A 247 0.53 -24.08 -14.70
CA GLN A 247 1.16 -23.10 -13.83
C GLN A 247 2.08 -23.83 -12.84
N THR A 248 3.38 -23.54 -12.90
CA THR A 248 4.34 -24.04 -11.91
C THR A 248 4.22 -23.21 -10.63
N ALA A 249 4.68 -23.77 -9.50
CA ALA A 249 4.72 -23.05 -8.23
C ALA A 249 5.55 -21.74 -8.28
N ASP A 250 6.19 -21.43 -9.41
CA ASP A 250 7.05 -20.27 -9.61
C ASP A 250 6.31 -18.95 -9.88
N GLU A 251 5.00 -18.93 -10.11
CA GLU A 251 4.30 -17.72 -10.57
C GLU A 251 3.42 -17.02 -9.52
N THR A 252 3.30 -17.56 -8.32
CA THR A 252 2.24 -17.16 -7.37
C THR A 252 2.73 -17.07 -5.93
N ASN A 253 2.34 -16.01 -5.21
CA ASN A 253 2.66 -15.84 -3.80
C ASN A 253 1.64 -16.58 -2.93
N ILE A 254 1.80 -17.89 -2.74
CA ILE A 254 0.87 -18.73 -1.99
C ILE A 254 1.51 -19.26 -0.71
N VAL A 255 0.93 -18.93 0.43
CA VAL A 255 1.29 -19.49 1.73
C VAL A 255 0.36 -20.66 2.05
N ARG A 256 0.94 -21.85 2.19
CA ARG A 256 0.21 -23.05 2.62
C ARG A 256 0.05 -23.07 4.13
N ALA A 257 -0.90 -23.86 4.62
CA ALA A 257 -1.17 -23.99 6.06
C ALA A 257 0.00 -24.57 6.89
N ASN A 258 1.01 -25.17 6.24
CA ASN A 258 2.25 -25.55 6.90
C ASN A 258 3.21 -24.37 7.12
N GLY A 259 2.81 -23.14 6.77
CA GLY A 259 3.61 -21.92 6.93
C GLY A 259 4.65 -21.70 5.84
N TYR A 260 4.59 -22.44 4.72
CA TYR A 260 5.55 -22.28 3.62
C TYR A 260 4.92 -21.63 2.39
N CYS A 261 5.69 -20.71 1.81
CA CYS A 261 5.53 -20.22 0.44
C CYS A 261 6.64 -20.85 -0.42
N ASP A 262 6.27 -21.59 -1.47
CA ASP A 262 7.25 -22.31 -2.29
C ASP A 262 8.08 -21.35 -3.16
N ASN A 263 7.44 -20.32 -3.73
CA ASN A 263 8.14 -19.22 -4.42
C ASN A 263 7.47 -17.87 -4.10
N LEU A 264 8.23 -16.95 -3.51
CA LEU A 264 7.78 -15.58 -3.27
C LEU A 264 8.39 -14.64 -4.31
N LEU A 265 7.52 -14.04 -5.11
CA LEU A 265 7.85 -13.01 -6.08
C LEU A 265 7.59 -11.63 -5.49
N ILE A 266 8.65 -10.83 -5.40
CA ILE A 266 8.58 -9.44 -4.97
C ILE A 266 8.83 -8.53 -6.17
N SER A 267 7.81 -7.81 -6.59
CA SER A 267 7.93 -6.84 -7.66
C SER A 267 8.16 -5.44 -7.08
N ASP A 268 9.25 -4.77 -7.47
CA ASP A 268 9.70 -3.47 -6.96
C ASP A 268 8.65 -2.35 -7.08
N ASP A 269 7.65 -2.58 -7.92
CA ASP A 269 6.58 -1.67 -8.25
C ASP A 269 5.23 -2.00 -7.58
N MET A 270 5.08 -3.13 -6.91
CA MET A 270 3.82 -3.56 -6.31
C MET A 270 3.92 -3.63 -4.80
N SER A 271 2.92 -3.03 -4.14
CA SER A 271 2.81 -3.12 -2.69
C SER A 271 2.75 -4.56 -2.20
N PHE A 272 3.31 -4.80 -1.03
CA PHE A 272 3.29 -6.10 -0.37
C PHE A 272 2.95 -5.96 1.10
N ARG A 273 2.03 -6.80 1.57
CA ARG A 273 1.70 -6.94 2.98
C ARG A 273 1.44 -8.39 3.35
N ALA A 274 2.05 -8.81 4.46
CA ALA A 274 1.87 -10.14 5.03
C ALA A 274 1.22 -10.01 6.42
N PRO A 275 -0.05 -10.41 6.63
CA PRO A 275 -0.67 -10.40 7.95
C PRO A 275 -0.05 -11.42 8.91
N HIS A 276 0.54 -12.50 8.39
CA HIS A 276 1.14 -13.58 9.18
C HIS A 276 2.56 -13.86 8.72
N ALA A 277 3.40 -14.34 9.63
CA ALA A 277 4.74 -14.78 9.27
C ALA A 277 4.70 -16.10 8.50
N PHE A 278 5.62 -16.27 7.54
CA PHE A 278 5.80 -17.51 6.80
C PHE A 278 7.25 -17.71 6.37
N THR A 279 7.59 -18.92 5.94
CA THR A 279 8.89 -19.23 5.35
C THR A 279 8.78 -19.28 3.84
N ALA A 280 9.54 -18.45 3.14
CA ALA A 280 9.67 -18.57 1.69
C ALA A 280 10.84 -19.49 1.34
N LYS A 281 10.56 -20.61 0.64
CA LYS A 281 11.60 -21.54 0.20
C LYS A 281 12.52 -20.92 -0.84
N LYS A 282 11.96 -20.09 -1.70
CA LYS A 282 12.66 -19.28 -2.69
C LYS A 282 12.03 -17.89 -2.71
N VAL A 283 12.86 -16.84 -2.75
CA VAL A 283 12.41 -15.46 -2.94
C VAL A 283 13.20 -14.81 -4.06
N THR A 284 12.49 -14.14 -4.97
CA THR A 284 13.10 -13.32 -6.03
C THR A 284 12.53 -11.92 -6.02
N CYS A 285 13.38 -10.91 -6.20
CA CYS A 285 12.96 -9.53 -6.39
C CYS A 285 13.45 -9.00 -7.74
N ASN A 286 12.56 -8.37 -8.51
CA ASN A 286 12.88 -7.84 -9.84
C ASN A 286 13.52 -6.43 -9.82
N ARG A 287 13.88 -5.94 -8.63
CA ARG A 287 14.50 -4.62 -8.49
C ARG A 287 15.88 -4.59 -9.15
N THR A 288 16.08 -3.60 -10.01
CA THR A 288 17.38 -3.29 -10.62
C THR A 288 17.89 -1.96 -10.08
N PHE A 289 19.14 -1.93 -9.63
CA PHE A 289 19.85 -0.73 -9.24
C PHE A 289 20.79 -0.35 -10.39
N SER A 290 20.66 0.88 -10.89
CA SER A 290 21.50 1.37 -11.99
C SER A 290 22.11 2.73 -11.64
N ASN A 291 23.30 2.98 -12.18
CA ASN A 291 24.03 4.22 -11.97
C ASN A 291 23.75 5.23 -13.10
N THR A 292 22.48 5.45 -13.44
CA THR A 292 22.11 6.39 -14.51
C THR A 292 22.04 7.81 -13.94
N SER A 293 22.79 8.75 -14.53
CA SER A 293 22.76 10.19 -14.21
C SER A 293 23.27 10.59 -12.82
N GLY A 294 24.31 9.95 -12.29
CA GLY A 294 24.91 10.32 -11.00
C GLY A 294 24.05 9.95 -9.77
N LYS A 295 23.06 9.08 -9.97
CA LYS A 295 22.19 8.51 -8.92
C LYS A 295 22.74 7.17 -8.41
N ALA A 296 23.99 7.16 -7.96
CA ALA A 296 24.63 5.92 -7.47
C ALA A 296 23.99 5.37 -6.18
N VAL A 297 23.10 6.13 -5.53
CA VAL A 297 22.47 5.78 -4.27
C VAL A 297 20.96 5.58 -4.45
N SER A 298 20.43 4.55 -3.80
CA SER A 298 19.01 4.19 -3.75
C SER A 298 18.61 3.84 -2.32
N THR A 299 17.31 3.79 -2.03
CA THR A 299 16.79 3.27 -0.75
C THR A 299 16.42 1.80 -0.88
N LEU A 300 16.48 1.00 0.19
CA LEU A 300 16.07 -0.40 0.19
C LEU A 300 15.32 -0.76 1.47
N TYR A 301 14.13 -1.34 1.32
CA TYR A 301 13.32 -1.85 2.43
C TYR A 301 12.58 -3.11 1.96
N LEU A 302 12.97 -4.28 2.44
CA LEU A 302 12.45 -5.57 1.96
C LEU A 302 11.70 -6.34 3.06
N PRO A 303 10.69 -7.15 2.73
CA PRO A 303 9.96 -7.96 3.71
C PRO A 303 10.73 -9.21 4.18
N TYR A 304 11.96 -9.41 3.71
CA TYR A 304 12.79 -10.58 3.99
C TYR A 304 14.26 -10.17 4.06
N PRO A 305 15.12 -10.92 4.77
CA PRO A 305 16.53 -10.64 4.82
C PRO A 305 17.20 -10.93 3.47
N THR A 306 18.16 -10.10 3.07
CA THR A 306 18.86 -10.24 1.77
C THR A 306 20.35 -9.99 1.91
N ASP A 307 21.13 -10.57 0.99
CA ASP A 307 22.55 -10.26 0.86
C ASP A 307 22.73 -9.26 -0.29
N LEU A 308 23.57 -8.24 -0.09
CA LEU A 308 23.93 -7.36 -1.20
C LEU A 308 24.98 -8.01 -2.10
N PRO A 309 24.87 -7.87 -3.43
CA PRO A 309 25.90 -8.35 -4.34
C PRO A 309 27.21 -7.57 -4.16
N THR A 310 28.32 -8.17 -4.57
CA THR A 310 29.60 -7.45 -4.70
C THR A 310 29.44 -6.27 -5.66
N GLY A 311 30.03 -5.12 -5.32
CA GLY A 311 29.82 -3.87 -6.06
C GLY A 311 28.71 -2.98 -5.49
N MET A 312 28.11 -3.38 -4.36
CA MET A 312 27.16 -2.57 -3.61
C MET A 312 27.55 -2.45 -2.13
N GLN A 313 27.17 -1.32 -1.51
CA GLN A 313 27.38 -1.00 -0.10
C GLN A 313 26.08 -0.51 0.54
N ALA A 314 25.70 -1.06 1.69
CA ALA A 314 24.56 -0.58 2.47
C ALA A 314 24.97 0.48 3.49
N TYR A 315 24.04 1.36 3.84
CA TYR A 315 24.20 2.35 4.90
C TYR A 315 22.96 2.42 5.79
N GLU A 316 23.20 2.67 7.07
CA GLU A 316 22.18 2.86 8.09
C GLU A 316 22.16 4.32 8.55
N PHE A 317 20.97 4.79 8.95
CA PHE A 317 20.82 6.15 9.46
C PHE A 317 21.48 6.29 10.82
N ILE A 318 22.28 7.34 11.00
CA ILE A 318 22.95 7.62 12.28
C ILE A 318 22.28 8.80 12.97
N PHE A 319 22.28 9.96 12.33
CA PHE A 319 21.79 11.20 12.92
C PHE A 319 21.43 12.23 11.85
N LYS A 320 20.64 13.22 12.26
CA LYS A 320 20.41 14.43 11.52
C LYS A 320 21.32 15.53 12.09
N GLY A 321 22.14 16.14 11.25
CA GLY A 321 23.07 17.18 11.65
C GLY A 321 23.26 18.21 10.55
N LEU A 322 24.50 18.64 10.35
CA LEU A 322 24.92 19.46 9.23
C LEU A 322 25.78 18.61 8.27
N ASP A 323 25.69 18.82 6.95
CA ASP A 323 26.60 18.23 5.96
C ASP A 323 27.98 18.91 5.98
N GLU A 324 28.82 18.46 5.05
CA GLU A 324 30.17 18.96 4.76
C GLU A 324 30.22 20.49 4.56
N ASP A 325 29.11 21.12 4.18
CA ASP A 325 28.97 22.55 3.88
C ASP A 325 28.19 23.34 4.96
N GLY A 326 27.85 22.71 6.10
CA GLY A 326 27.09 23.37 7.17
C GLY A 326 25.57 23.48 6.92
N ASN A 327 25.03 22.78 5.93
CA ASN A 327 23.59 22.72 5.67
C ASN A 327 22.95 21.55 6.41
N LYS A 328 21.66 21.65 6.76
CA LYS A 328 20.95 20.54 7.41
C LYS A 328 21.00 19.28 6.52
N ALA A 329 21.48 18.17 7.07
CA ALA A 329 21.65 16.92 6.33
C ALA A 329 21.35 15.68 7.17
N PHE A 330 21.10 14.57 6.46
CA PHE A 330 20.95 13.25 7.06
C PHE A 330 22.20 12.43 6.77
N CYS A 331 22.81 11.93 7.84
CA CYS A 331 24.08 11.21 7.79
C CYS A 331 23.84 9.71 7.95
N PHE A 332 24.53 8.93 7.13
CA PHE A 332 24.42 7.48 7.09
C PHE A 332 25.80 6.82 7.16
N ALA A 333 25.95 5.78 7.99
CA ALA A 333 27.20 5.03 8.14
C ALA A 333 27.16 3.74 7.33
N PRO A 334 28.30 3.29 6.79
CA PRO A 334 28.37 2.04 6.07
C PRO A 334 28.08 0.86 7.01
N VAL A 335 27.22 -0.04 6.55
CA VAL A 335 27.06 -1.37 7.15
C VAL A 335 28.29 -2.22 6.79
N PRO A 336 28.89 -3.00 7.70
CA PRO A 336 30.06 -3.82 7.36
C PRO A 336 29.81 -4.70 6.12
N LEU A 337 30.76 -4.72 5.18
CA LEU A 337 30.65 -5.50 3.95
C LEU A 337 30.38 -6.98 4.24
N GLY A 338 29.45 -7.58 3.49
CA GLY A 338 29.02 -8.97 3.69
C GLY A 338 28.01 -9.18 4.81
N THR A 339 27.60 -8.13 5.53
CA THR A 339 26.48 -8.22 6.48
C THR A 339 25.19 -8.51 5.72
N ARG A 340 24.47 -9.55 6.16
CA ARG A 340 23.11 -9.83 5.68
C ARG A 340 22.16 -8.74 6.20
N LEU A 341 21.46 -8.08 5.27
CA LEU A 341 20.49 -7.06 5.60
C LEU A 341 19.23 -7.69 6.21
N GLU A 342 18.65 -7.00 7.18
CA GLU A 342 17.49 -7.48 7.93
C GLU A 342 16.18 -7.20 7.19
N ALA A 343 15.17 -8.05 7.42
CA ALA A 343 13.81 -7.79 6.96
C ALA A 343 13.24 -6.54 7.66
N TYR A 344 12.47 -5.75 6.92
CA TYR A 344 11.79 -4.56 7.40
C TYR A 344 12.70 -3.54 8.08
N LYS A 345 13.98 -3.48 7.71
CA LYS A 345 14.91 -2.45 8.18
C LYS A 345 15.24 -1.47 7.04
N PRO A 346 15.18 -0.15 7.26
CA PRO A 346 15.43 0.82 6.21
C PRO A 346 16.94 1.00 5.98
N TYR A 347 17.33 0.98 4.71
CA TYR A 347 18.72 1.15 4.27
C TYR A 347 18.82 2.15 3.12
N LEU A 348 19.98 2.81 3.02
CA LEU A 348 20.48 3.27 1.74
C LEU A 348 21.39 2.21 1.14
N VAL A 349 21.44 2.14 -0.18
CA VAL A 349 22.36 1.28 -0.93
C VAL A 349 23.06 2.10 -2.00
N ARG A 350 24.39 1.96 -2.10
CA ARG A 350 25.23 2.62 -3.10
C ARG A 350 25.86 1.59 -4.03
N ILE A 351 25.85 1.86 -5.32
CA ILE A 351 26.65 1.15 -6.32
C ILE A 351 28.08 1.69 -6.26
N THR A 352 29.07 0.83 -6.03
CA THR A 352 30.48 1.22 -5.84
C THR A 352 31.38 0.90 -7.04
N ASP A 353 30.94 0.06 -7.97
CA ASP A 353 31.71 -0.39 -9.13
C ASP A 353 31.23 0.23 -10.47
N GLY A 354 30.16 1.03 -10.41
CA GLY A 354 29.54 1.67 -11.57
C GLY A 354 28.68 0.75 -12.45
N ALA A 355 28.59 -0.54 -12.14
CA ALA A 355 27.74 -1.48 -12.88
C ALA A 355 26.29 -1.49 -12.35
N SER A 356 25.34 -1.93 -13.19
CA SER A 356 23.98 -2.19 -12.72
C SER A 356 23.91 -3.52 -11.98
N HIS A 357 23.14 -3.58 -10.91
CA HIS A 357 23.02 -4.75 -10.03
C HIS A 357 21.55 -5.14 -9.80
N THR A 358 21.33 -6.41 -9.47
CA THR A 358 20.04 -6.96 -9.02
C THR A 358 20.23 -7.68 -7.70
N LEU A 359 19.15 -7.87 -6.94
CA LEU A 359 19.20 -8.63 -5.69
C LEU A 359 19.33 -10.14 -5.98
N PRO A 360 20.08 -10.88 -5.14
CA PRO A 360 20.18 -12.32 -5.28
C PRO A 360 18.84 -13.02 -5.03
N THR A 361 18.70 -14.22 -5.60
CA THR A 361 17.61 -15.12 -5.20
C THR A 361 17.93 -15.70 -3.83
N MET A 362 17.03 -15.49 -2.86
CA MET A 362 17.19 -16.00 -1.50
C MET A 362 16.51 -17.36 -1.35
N GLN A 363 17.05 -18.21 -0.48
CA GLN A 363 16.54 -19.55 -0.21
C GLN A 363 16.20 -19.70 1.27
N ASN A 364 15.06 -20.31 1.56
CA ASN A 364 14.58 -20.65 2.91
C ASN A 364 14.68 -19.48 3.90
N VAL A 365 14.13 -18.32 3.53
CA VAL A 365 14.14 -17.12 4.38
C VAL A 365 12.81 -16.94 5.10
N GLN A 366 12.89 -16.42 6.32
CA GLN A 366 11.70 -16.01 7.06
C GLN A 366 11.19 -14.68 6.51
N VAL A 367 9.87 -14.61 6.32
CA VAL A 367 9.12 -13.39 6.02
C VAL A 367 8.25 -13.13 7.25
N PRO A 368 8.64 -12.19 8.12
CA PRO A 368 7.81 -11.81 9.26
C PRO A 368 6.46 -11.25 8.82
N ALA A 369 5.49 -11.20 9.74
CA ALA A 369 4.30 -10.39 9.51
C ALA A 369 4.72 -8.93 9.31
N THR A 370 4.11 -8.23 8.34
CA THR A 370 4.41 -6.83 8.05
C THR A 370 4.14 -6.01 9.31
N PRO A 371 5.19 -5.36 9.88
CA PRO A 371 5.05 -4.55 11.08
C PRO A 371 4.42 -3.20 10.75
N ASP A 372 3.94 -2.50 11.78
CA ASP A 372 3.59 -1.08 11.63
C ASP A 372 4.85 -0.28 11.27
N VAL A 373 4.74 0.60 10.27
CA VAL A 373 5.87 1.36 9.73
C VAL A 373 6.68 2.09 10.81
N SER A 374 6.00 2.63 11.83
CA SER A 374 6.61 3.37 12.93
C SER A 374 7.51 2.51 13.83
N THR A 375 7.29 1.20 13.88
CA THR A 375 8.05 0.28 14.74
C THR A 375 9.41 -0.11 14.16
N THR A 376 9.62 0.15 12.86
CA THR A 376 10.85 -0.18 12.14
C THR A 376 11.67 1.04 11.73
N ALA A 377 11.19 2.23 12.09
CA ALA A 377 11.87 3.46 11.79
C ALA A 377 13.15 3.60 12.61
N GLN A 378 14.22 4.06 11.96
CA GLN A 378 15.43 4.50 12.64
C GLN A 378 15.23 5.97 13.05
N ILE A 379 15.14 6.23 14.35
CA ILE A 379 14.84 7.55 14.90
C ILE A 379 16.14 8.29 15.23
N SER A 380 16.20 9.59 14.92
CA SER A 380 17.33 10.44 15.28
C SER A 380 17.44 10.61 16.79
N ALA A 381 18.63 10.94 17.29
CA ALA A 381 18.87 11.12 18.72
C ALA A 381 17.98 12.21 19.36
N ASP A 382 17.57 13.22 18.60
CA ASP A 382 16.65 14.29 19.04
C ASP A 382 15.17 13.88 18.99
N GLY A 383 14.83 12.74 18.38
CA GLY A 383 13.45 12.26 18.21
C GLY A 383 12.65 13.00 17.13
N ASP A 384 13.21 14.05 16.53
CA ASP A 384 12.50 14.91 15.57
C ASP A 384 12.39 14.30 14.18
N TRP A 385 13.19 13.28 13.87
CA TRP A 385 13.28 12.69 12.54
C TRP A 385 13.29 11.18 12.58
N ALA A 386 12.66 10.60 11.57
CA ALA A 386 12.58 9.17 11.39
C ALA A 386 13.00 8.82 9.96
N PHE A 387 13.96 7.90 9.83
CA PHE A 387 14.22 7.19 8.58
C PHE A 387 13.36 5.94 8.57
N ASN A 388 12.33 5.95 7.72
CA ASN A 388 11.30 4.92 7.63
C ASN A 388 11.50 4.13 6.34
N GLY A 389 10.90 2.95 6.25
CA GLY A 389 10.69 2.27 4.97
C GLY A 389 9.32 1.63 4.90
N THR A 390 8.86 1.37 3.69
CA THR A 390 7.53 0.79 3.45
C THR A 390 7.60 -0.27 2.35
N THR A 391 6.89 -1.38 2.52
CA THR A 391 6.59 -2.32 1.43
C THR A 391 5.30 -1.99 0.71
N GLU A 392 4.54 -1.00 1.20
CA GLU A 392 3.27 -0.53 0.64
C GLU A 392 3.45 0.83 -0.03
N PHE A 393 2.68 1.09 -1.09
CA PHE A 393 2.56 2.41 -1.72
C PHE A 393 1.92 3.41 -0.75
N ILE A 394 2.55 4.58 -0.59
CA ILE A 394 2.00 5.71 0.17
C ILE A 394 1.71 6.84 -0.81
N GLY A 395 0.43 7.08 -1.06
CA GLY A 395 -0.02 8.13 -1.97
C GLY A 395 0.31 9.55 -1.48
N ASN A 396 0.28 10.52 -2.39
CA ASN A 396 0.67 11.91 -2.12
C ASN A 396 0.01 12.51 -0.86
N THR A 397 -1.31 12.36 -0.72
CA THR A 397 -2.06 12.90 0.43
C THR A 397 -1.53 12.35 1.76
N GLU A 398 -1.31 11.05 1.84
CA GLU A 398 -0.82 10.40 3.06
C GLU A 398 0.66 10.74 3.30
N ALA A 399 1.48 10.71 2.25
CA ALA A 399 2.89 11.06 2.34
C ALA A 399 3.08 12.53 2.77
N TYR A 400 2.26 13.45 2.24
CA TYR A 400 2.24 14.86 2.64
C TYR A 400 1.78 15.04 4.10
N ALA A 401 0.78 14.28 4.56
CA ALA A 401 0.35 14.31 5.94
C ALA A 401 1.46 13.85 6.90
N LYS A 402 2.28 12.88 6.48
CA LYS A 402 3.48 12.43 7.21
C LYS A 402 4.67 13.40 7.12
N LYS A 403 4.56 14.51 6.36
CA LYS A 403 5.67 15.40 6.03
C LYS A 403 6.87 14.63 5.47
N ALA A 404 6.56 13.67 4.59
CA ALA A 404 7.55 12.75 4.06
C ALA A 404 8.52 13.45 3.10
N TYR A 405 9.74 12.91 3.08
CA TYR A 405 10.80 13.26 2.17
C TYR A 405 11.22 12.02 1.38
N TYR A 406 11.21 12.11 0.05
CA TYR A 406 11.68 11.04 -0.83
C TYR A 406 13.08 11.32 -1.36
N LEU A 407 13.86 10.27 -1.59
CA LEU A 407 15.18 10.39 -2.19
C LEU A 407 15.05 10.53 -3.71
N ASN A 408 15.66 11.55 -4.30
CA ASN A 408 15.84 11.65 -5.74
C ASN A 408 17.20 12.23 -6.08
N GLY A 409 18.05 11.40 -6.71
CA GLY A 409 19.47 11.67 -6.82
C GLY A 409 20.11 11.65 -5.43
N ASN A 410 20.89 12.67 -5.09
CA ASN A 410 21.58 12.77 -3.81
C ASN A 410 20.88 13.72 -2.83
N LYS A 411 19.59 14.00 -3.04
CA LYS A 411 18.81 14.95 -2.23
C LYS A 411 17.49 14.34 -1.78
N TRP A 412 17.11 14.67 -0.56
CA TRP A 412 15.81 14.37 0.01
C TRP A 412 14.85 15.51 -0.28
N TRP A 413 13.76 15.23 -1.00
CA TRP A 413 12.78 16.22 -1.42
C TRP A 413 11.50 16.10 -0.61
N ALA A 414 11.02 17.23 -0.10
CA ALA A 414 9.73 17.28 0.59
C ALA A 414 8.61 16.90 -0.39
N VAL A 415 7.74 15.98 0.03
CA VAL A 415 6.49 15.70 -0.69
C VAL A 415 5.63 16.96 -0.66
N GLN A 416 5.15 17.39 -1.82
CA GLN A 416 4.29 18.56 -1.96
C GLN A 416 2.83 18.14 -2.15
N ASN A 417 1.90 18.79 -1.44
CA ASN A 417 0.48 18.45 -1.52
C ASN A 417 -0.08 18.68 -2.92
N GLY A 418 -0.71 17.66 -3.49
CA GLY A 418 -1.37 17.72 -4.79
C GLY A 418 -0.42 17.66 -6.00
N VAL A 419 0.88 17.44 -5.79
CA VAL A 419 1.85 17.29 -6.89
C VAL A 419 1.82 15.84 -7.40
N ALA A 420 1.52 15.69 -8.69
CA ALA A 420 1.54 14.39 -9.34
C ALA A 420 2.96 13.79 -9.28
N ASN A 421 3.05 12.50 -8.97
CA ASN A 421 4.30 11.74 -8.77
C ASN A 421 5.10 12.05 -7.49
N ASP A 422 4.62 12.94 -6.62
CA ASP A 422 5.17 13.09 -5.27
C ASP A 422 4.52 12.07 -4.33
N TYR A 423 5.02 10.84 -4.32
CA TYR A 423 4.55 9.73 -3.49
C TYR A 423 5.73 8.91 -2.97
N ILE A 424 5.48 7.96 -2.04
CA ILE A 424 6.48 6.97 -1.65
C ILE A 424 6.12 5.63 -2.30
N ALA A 425 6.98 5.16 -3.21
CA ALA A 425 6.80 3.87 -3.86
C ALA A 425 7.07 2.70 -2.88
N PRO A 426 6.54 1.49 -3.16
CA PRO A 426 6.90 0.28 -2.43
C PRO A 426 8.42 0.04 -2.36
N TYR A 427 8.86 -0.61 -1.30
CA TYR A 427 10.26 -0.96 -1.00
C TYR A 427 11.21 0.25 -0.94
N ARG A 428 10.66 1.46 -0.80
CA ARG A 428 11.44 2.70 -0.63
C ARG A 428 11.52 3.05 0.84
N CYS A 429 12.62 3.71 1.16
CA CYS A 429 12.75 4.44 2.41
C CYS A 429 12.41 5.92 2.20
N PHE A 430 11.91 6.55 3.25
CA PHE A 430 11.56 7.96 3.29
C PHE A 430 11.85 8.55 4.66
N ILE A 431 12.08 9.84 4.70
CA ILE A 431 12.30 10.56 5.96
C ILE A 431 10.99 11.24 6.35
N SER A 432 10.63 11.20 7.63
CA SER A 432 9.50 11.96 8.17
C SER A 432 9.90 12.70 9.45
N SER A 433 9.03 13.60 9.88
CA SER A 433 9.20 14.40 11.10
C SER A 433 8.10 14.05 12.11
N PRO A 434 8.35 13.09 13.04
CA PRO A 434 7.34 12.66 14.03
C PRO A 434 6.84 13.80 14.92
N THR A 435 7.68 14.78 15.22
CA THR A 435 7.34 15.94 16.08
C THR A 435 6.75 17.11 15.30
N GLY A 436 6.66 17.01 13.98
CA GLY A 436 6.18 18.10 13.12
C GLY A 436 7.18 19.24 12.96
N ALA A 437 8.47 19.02 13.27
CA ALA A 437 9.55 19.97 13.04
C ALA A 437 9.51 20.53 11.60
N THR A 438 9.51 21.87 11.48
CA THR A 438 9.31 22.59 10.21
C THR A 438 10.44 22.29 9.23
N PRO A 439 10.14 21.75 8.04
CA PRO A 439 11.18 21.06 7.32
C PRO A 439 11.65 21.91 6.13
N ALA A 440 12.96 21.93 5.86
CA ALA A 440 13.52 22.63 4.70
C ALA A 440 12.94 22.04 3.40
N LYS A 441 12.90 22.79 2.30
CA LYS A 441 12.36 22.27 1.02
C LYS A 441 13.07 21.01 0.54
N SER A 442 14.33 20.86 0.91
CA SER A 442 15.14 19.66 0.70
C SER A 442 16.24 19.56 1.75
N PHE A 443 16.87 18.38 1.81
CA PHE A 443 18.07 18.11 2.61
C PHE A 443 19.12 17.38 1.76
N PHE A 444 20.39 17.60 2.09
CA PHE A 444 21.48 16.82 1.54
C PHE A 444 21.64 15.48 2.27
N MET A 445 22.29 14.54 1.59
CA MET A 445 22.60 13.21 2.09
C MET A 445 24.12 13.09 2.21
N VAL A 446 24.59 12.62 3.37
CA VAL A 446 26.01 12.39 3.66
C VAL A 446 26.23 10.90 3.94
N LEU A 447 27.22 10.33 3.26
CA LEU A 447 27.68 8.96 3.49
C LEU A 447 29.02 9.04 4.23
N ASP A 448 29.03 8.70 5.51
CA ASP A 448 30.21 8.80 6.35
C ASP A 448 31.06 7.51 6.24
N ASP A 449 31.79 7.39 5.12
CA ASP A 449 32.57 6.19 4.78
C ASP A 449 33.74 5.93 5.77
N ASP A 450 34.24 6.96 6.46
CA ASP A 450 35.42 6.90 7.35
C ASP A 450 35.14 7.29 8.82
N ASN A 451 33.89 7.57 9.18
CA ASN A 451 33.49 7.97 10.54
C ASN A 451 34.23 9.25 11.03
N SER A 452 34.68 10.09 10.10
CA SER A 452 35.71 11.12 10.30
C SER A 452 35.28 12.53 9.89
N ALA A 453 33.99 12.80 9.79
CA ALA A 453 33.43 14.09 9.37
C ALA A 453 33.64 15.25 10.38
N THR A 454 34.85 15.45 10.90
CA THR A 454 35.14 16.42 11.97
C THR A 454 36.27 17.42 11.72
N ASP A 455 37.07 17.35 10.64
CA ASP A 455 38.35 18.09 10.64
C ASP A 455 38.78 18.84 9.34
N VAL A 456 37.85 19.43 8.58
CA VAL A 456 38.17 20.38 7.47
C VAL A 456 37.68 21.81 7.78
N ARG A 457 37.53 22.13 9.07
CA ARG A 457 36.96 23.42 9.53
C ARG A 457 37.87 24.64 9.38
N HIS A 458 39.10 24.50 8.86
CA HIS A 458 40.09 25.59 8.88
C HIS A 458 40.21 26.38 7.57
N LEU A 459 39.98 25.78 6.39
CA LEU A 459 40.33 26.44 5.11
C LEU A 459 39.27 27.41 4.54
N GLU A 460 37.98 27.13 4.75
CA GLU A 460 36.90 27.96 4.19
C GLU A 460 36.54 29.15 5.08
N ASN A 461 36.58 29.00 6.41
CA ASN A 461 36.45 30.11 7.35
C ASN A 461 37.51 31.19 7.10
N ASP A 462 38.74 30.78 6.80
CA ASP A 462 39.82 31.70 6.41
C ASP A 462 39.53 32.37 5.06
N THR A 463 38.93 31.65 4.12
CA THR A 463 38.58 32.20 2.80
C THR A 463 37.46 33.22 2.91
N GLU A 464 36.42 32.96 3.70
CA GLU A 464 35.31 33.90 3.90
C GLU A 464 35.71 35.13 4.72
N ALA A 465 36.62 34.96 5.70
CA ALA A 465 37.28 36.07 6.37
C ALA A 465 38.14 36.89 5.39
N ASP A 466 38.90 36.23 4.51
CA ASP A 466 39.70 36.90 3.47
C ASP A 466 38.80 37.70 2.50
N ILE A 467 37.65 37.14 2.08
CA ILE A 467 36.65 37.79 1.22
C ILE A 467 36.08 39.06 1.88
N LYS A 468 35.70 38.97 3.17
CA LYS A 468 35.04 40.08 3.88
C LYS A 468 36.02 41.12 4.43
N SER A 469 37.31 40.80 4.49
CA SER A 469 38.34 41.69 5.05
C SER A 469 38.66 42.92 4.20
N GLY A 470 38.39 42.86 2.89
CA GLY A 470 38.83 43.88 1.92
C GLY A 470 40.36 44.00 1.77
N ARG A 471 41.13 43.11 2.41
CA ARG A 471 42.59 43.16 2.49
C ARG A 471 43.28 42.57 1.25
N TYR A 472 42.64 41.61 0.60
CA TYR A 472 43.23 40.83 -0.49
C TYR A 472 42.53 41.13 -1.82
N PRO A 473 43.29 41.28 -2.92
CA PRO A 473 42.70 41.43 -4.24
C PRO A 473 42.04 40.14 -4.70
N PHE A 474 40.89 40.30 -5.36
CA PHE A 474 40.19 39.29 -6.11
C PHE A 474 40.75 39.19 -7.52
N TYR A 475 40.85 37.97 -8.03
CA TYR A 475 41.20 37.68 -9.41
C TYR A 475 40.13 36.82 -10.07
N SER A 476 39.93 36.98 -11.38
CA SER A 476 39.19 35.98 -12.16
C SER A 476 39.98 34.68 -12.26
N ILE A 477 39.33 33.59 -12.67
CA ILE A 477 40.00 32.29 -12.89
C ILE A 477 41.13 32.38 -13.93
N ASP A 478 41.01 33.29 -14.90
CA ASP A 478 42.04 33.54 -15.91
C ASP A 478 43.17 34.46 -15.41
N GLY A 479 43.18 34.80 -14.12
CA GLY A 479 44.24 35.57 -13.46
C GLY A 479 44.13 37.09 -13.61
N LYS A 480 42.98 37.61 -14.06
CA LYS A 480 42.76 39.06 -14.20
C LYS A 480 42.39 39.68 -12.84
N LEU A 481 43.03 40.78 -12.46
CA LEU A 481 42.71 41.52 -11.24
C LEU A 481 41.29 42.12 -11.31
N MET A 482 40.47 41.86 -10.29
CA MET A 482 39.06 42.26 -10.18
C MET A 482 38.82 43.31 -9.07
N GLY A 483 39.87 43.75 -8.38
CA GLY A 483 39.78 44.70 -7.26
C GLY A 483 39.64 44.01 -5.91
N THR A 484 39.29 44.74 -4.85
CA THR A 484 39.18 44.23 -3.47
C THR A 484 37.76 44.33 -2.92
N ASP A 485 36.82 44.84 -3.71
CA ASP A 485 35.43 45.01 -3.33
C ASP A 485 34.61 43.80 -3.79
N TYR A 486 34.12 43.04 -2.82
CA TYR A 486 33.34 41.84 -3.08
C TYR A 486 32.05 42.18 -3.81
N ASP A 487 31.38 43.29 -3.47
CA ASP A 487 30.07 43.64 -4.02
C ASP A 487 30.15 44.05 -5.49
N ALA A 488 31.31 44.54 -5.93
CA ALA A 488 31.58 44.89 -7.32
C ALA A 488 31.80 43.68 -8.25
N LEU A 489 31.99 42.47 -7.71
CA LEU A 489 32.15 41.25 -8.51
C LEU A 489 30.82 40.82 -9.15
N GLU A 490 30.89 40.14 -10.29
CA GLU A 490 29.69 39.64 -10.98
C GLU A 490 29.21 38.33 -10.34
N CYS A 491 27.92 38.23 -10.02
CA CYS A 491 27.33 37.00 -9.49
C CYS A 491 27.32 35.89 -10.55
N GLY A 492 27.38 34.64 -10.12
CA GLY A 492 27.40 33.47 -11.00
C GLY A 492 28.78 33.11 -11.56
N GLN A 493 29.85 33.68 -10.98
CA GLN A 493 31.23 33.48 -11.43
C GLN A 493 32.14 33.01 -10.30
N MET A 494 33.25 32.39 -10.69
CA MET A 494 34.29 31.91 -9.77
C MET A 494 35.47 32.88 -9.75
N TYR A 495 35.99 33.15 -8.56
CA TYR A 495 37.06 34.11 -8.31
C TYR A 495 38.13 33.50 -7.39
N ILE A 496 39.29 34.15 -7.30
CA ILE A 496 40.41 33.76 -6.45
C ILE A 496 40.71 34.91 -5.49
N VAL A 497 40.79 34.61 -4.19
CA VAL A 497 41.27 35.52 -3.14
C VAL A 497 42.38 34.85 -2.36
N ASN A 498 43.52 35.53 -2.18
CA ASN A 498 44.65 34.99 -1.39
C ASN A 498 45.07 33.56 -1.81
N GLY A 499 45.01 33.25 -3.12
CA GLY A 499 45.34 31.94 -3.68
C GLY A 499 44.26 30.85 -3.57
N LYS A 500 43.09 31.18 -2.99
CA LYS A 500 41.96 30.27 -2.74
C LYS A 500 40.78 30.61 -3.67
N LYS A 501 40.12 29.61 -4.25
CA LYS A 501 38.97 29.80 -5.14
C LYS A 501 37.68 29.93 -4.34
N PHE A 502 36.79 30.82 -4.74
CA PHE A 502 35.42 30.92 -4.21
C PHE A 502 34.43 31.25 -5.34
N TYR A 503 33.18 30.86 -5.18
CA TYR A 503 32.11 31.18 -6.12
C TYR A 503 31.25 32.31 -5.55
N LYS A 504 31.02 33.37 -6.34
CA LYS A 504 30.09 34.43 -5.95
C LYS A 504 28.68 34.04 -6.41
N PHE A 505 27.82 33.76 -5.44
CA PHE A 505 26.42 33.41 -5.68
C PHE A 505 25.60 34.56 -6.26
#